data_AF-A0AAX6HL39-F1
#
_entry.id   AF-A0AAX6HL39-F1
#
_cell.length_a   1.000
_cell.length_b   1.000
_cell.length_c   1.000
_cell.angle_alpha   90.00
_cell.angle_beta   90.00
_cell.angle_gamma   90.00
#
_symmetry.space_group_name_H-M   'P 1'
#
loop_
_entity.id
_entity.type
_entity.pdbx_description
1 polymer ?
#
loop_
_entity_poly.entity_id
_entity_poly.type
_entity_poly.pdbx_seq_one_letter_code
_entity_poly.pdbx_strand_id
1 'polypeptide(L)' 'MVKEARCMTKARRLGVPTPVLYAVDPLLHSLTFEYVDGPAVKEVLLEFGANGIIEERMDDIATQ' A
#
# COMPACT_ATOMS: atom_id res chain seq x y z
N MET A 1 1.49 15.06 -4.35
CA MET A 1 0.30 14.85 -5.20
C MET A 1 0.66 14.46 -6.65
N VAL A 2 0.83 15.37 -7.62
CA VAL A 2 1.02 14.97 -9.05
C VAL A 2 2.27 14.09 -9.29
N LYS A 3 3.36 14.36 -8.57
CA LYS A 3 4.57 13.53 -8.64
C LYS A 3 4.35 12.11 -8.09
N GLU A 4 3.57 11.95 -7.03
CA GLU A 4 3.23 10.64 -6.44
C GLU A 4 2.35 9.85 -7.40
N ALA A 5 1.29 10.48 -7.96
CA ALA A 5 0.44 9.85 -8.98
C ALA A 5 1.26 9.31 -10.15
N ARG A 6 2.20 10.12 -10.68
CA ARG A 6 3.12 9.70 -11.75
C ARG A 6 4.06 8.57 -11.34
N CYS A 7 4.55 8.60 -10.10
CA CYS A 7 5.39 7.53 -9.54
C CYS A 7 4.62 6.20 -9.55
N MET A 8 3.37 6.20 -9.07
CA MET A 8 2.52 5.02 -9.01
C MET A 8 2.24 4.44 -10.41
N THR A 9 1.88 5.29 -11.38
CA THR A 9 1.66 4.83 -12.76
C THR A 9 2.94 4.22 -13.37
N LYS A 10 4.11 4.78 -13.07
CA LYS A 10 5.39 4.24 -13.52
C LYS A 10 5.73 2.90 -12.85
N ALA A 11 5.53 2.81 -11.53
CA ALA A 11 5.78 1.57 -10.77
C ALA A 11 4.93 0.42 -11.31
N ARG A 12 3.62 0.65 -11.52
CA ARG A 12 2.73 -0.35 -12.14
C ARG A 12 3.22 -0.80 -13.52
N ARG A 13 3.66 0.14 -14.36
CA ARG A 13 4.24 -0.19 -15.68
C ARG A 13 5.51 -1.03 -15.61
N LEU A 14 6.22 -1.00 -14.49
CA LEU A 14 7.43 -1.79 -14.25
C LEU A 14 7.14 -3.13 -13.55
N GLY A 15 5.87 -3.48 -13.34
CA GLY A 15 5.46 -4.74 -12.73
C GLY A 15 5.34 -4.71 -11.21
N VAL A 16 5.50 -3.54 -10.57
CA VAL A 16 5.22 -3.40 -9.14
C VAL A 16 3.71 -3.53 -8.91
N PRO A 17 3.25 -4.36 -7.96
CA PRO A 17 1.83 -4.60 -7.69
C PRO A 17 1.18 -3.42 -6.95
N THR A 18 1.15 -2.25 -7.57
CA THR A 18 0.52 -1.07 -6.96
C THR A 18 -0.99 -1.07 -7.19
N PRO A 19 -1.82 -0.60 -6.23
CA PRO A 19 -3.27 -0.42 -6.44
C PRO A 19 -3.57 0.49 -7.64
N VAL A 20 -4.73 0.30 -8.29
CA VAL A 20 -5.16 1.21 -9.38
C VAL A 20 -5.38 2.63 -8.82
N LEU A 21 -4.87 3.65 -9.51
CA LEU A 21 -5.18 5.05 -9.24
C LEU A 21 -6.43 5.45 -10.03
N TYR A 22 -7.53 5.78 -9.35
CA TYR A 22 -8.79 6.19 -9.98
C TYR A 22 -8.90 7.70 -10.20
N ALA A 23 -8.45 8.51 -9.23
CA ALA A 23 -8.59 9.96 -9.30
C ALA A 23 -7.43 10.71 -8.63
N VAL A 24 -7.15 11.91 -9.15
CA VAL A 24 -6.26 12.91 -8.57
C VAL A 24 -7.08 14.17 -8.38
N ASP A 25 -7.22 14.64 -7.15
CA ASP A 25 -7.88 15.91 -6.84
C ASP A 25 -6.83 16.92 -6.33
N PRO A 26 -6.40 17.87 -7.18
CA PRO A 26 -5.44 18.90 -6.78
C PRO A 26 -6.02 19.93 -5.81
N LEU A 27 -7.34 20.12 -5.78
CA LEU A 27 -7.99 21.11 -4.92
C LEU A 27 -8.07 20.60 -3.48
N LEU A 28 -8.46 19.33 -3.31
CA LEU A 28 -8.51 18.67 -2.00
C LEU A 28 -7.16 18.07 -1.58
N HIS A 29 -6.15 18.11 -2.46
CA HIS A 29 -4.87 17.46 -2.26
C HIS A 29 -5.06 15.98 -1.87
N SER A 30 -5.83 15.24 -2.66
CA SER A 30 -6.14 13.83 -2.41
C SER A 30 -5.94 12.96 -3.66
N LEU A 31 -5.70 11.66 -3.39
CA LEU A 31 -5.59 10.61 -4.40
C LEU A 31 -6.56 9.50 -4.02
N THR A 32 -7.32 9.00 -4.99
CA THR A 32 -8.26 7.89 -4.79
C THR A 32 -7.73 6.64 -5.48
N PHE A 33 -7.62 5.55 -4.73
CA PHE A 33 -7.10 4.27 -5.21
C PHE A 33 -8.13 3.15 -5.07
N GLU A 34 -7.86 2.05 -5.77
CA GLU A 34 -8.42 0.74 -5.47
C GLU A 34 -8.26 0.39 -4.00
N TYR A 35 -9.36 -0.09 -3.41
CA TYR A 35 -9.32 -0.65 -2.07
C TYR A 35 -8.72 -2.06 -2.15
N VAL A 36 -7.71 -2.32 -1.34
CA VAL A 36 -7.08 -3.63 -1.24
C VAL A 36 -7.62 -4.31 0.00
N ASP A 37 -8.29 -5.44 -0.21
CA ASP A 37 -8.81 -6.27 0.88
C ASP A 37 -7.66 -6.88 1.69
N GLY A 38 -7.87 -6.98 3.00
CA GLY A 38 -6.93 -7.59 3.94
C GLY A 38 -6.39 -6.62 4.99
N PRO A 39 -5.63 -7.13 5.97
CA PRO A 39 -5.07 -6.32 7.04
C PRO A 39 -4.00 -5.37 6.49
N ALA A 40 -3.99 -4.13 6.97
CA ALA A 40 -2.91 -3.22 6.63
C ALA A 40 -1.61 -3.70 7.28
N VAL A 41 -0.48 -3.63 6.56
CA VAL A 41 0.86 -3.95 7.11
C VAL A 41 1.13 -3.21 8.43
N LYS A 42 0.65 -1.97 8.54
CA LYS A 42 0.70 -1.19 9.79
C LYS A 42 0.01 -1.89 10.96
N GLU A 43 -1.18 -2.47 10.75
CA GLU A 43 -1.93 -3.15 11.80
C GLU A 43 -1.18 -4.40 12.26
N VAL A 44 -0.65 -5.17 11.32
CA VAL A 44 0.20 -6.34 11.61
C VAL A 44 1.43 -5.93 12.42
N LEU A 45 2.09 -4.85 12.03
CA LEU A 45 3.28 -4.35 12.70
C LEU A 45 3.00 -3.85 14.13
N LEU A 46 1.84 -3.25 14.36
CA LEU A 46 1.43 -2.79 15.69
C LEU A 46 1.08 -3.95 16.63
N GLU A 47 0.54 -5.05 16.09
CA GLU A 47 0.24 -6.26 16.88
C GLU A 47 1.51 -6.92 17.45
N PHE A 48 2.68 -6.75 16.81
CA PHE A 48 3.94 -7.35 17.28
C PHE A 48 4.32 -6.96 18.71
N GLY A 49 4.06 -5.72 19.12
CA GLY A 49 4.37 -5.25 20.47
C GLY A 49 3.41 -5.77 21.55
N ALA A 50 2.22 -6.23 21.15
CA ALA A 50 1.16 -6.62 22.08
C ALA A 50 0.96 -8.15 22.16
N ASN A 51 1.05 -8.85 21.03
CA ASN A 51 0.66 -10.26 20.90
C ASN A 51 1.81 -11.18 20.45
N GLY A 52 3.03 -10.64 20.30
CA GLY A 52 4.19 -11.38 19.80
C GLY A 52 4.27 -11.42 18.27
N ILE A 53 5.34 -12.03 17.74
CA ILE A 53 5.62 -12.11 16.31
C ILE A 53 4.91 -13.30 15.67
N ILE A 54 4.10 -13.05 14.65
CA ILE A 54 3.54 -14.08 13.76
C ILE A 54 4.46 -14.20 12.54
N GLU A 55 5.45 -15.09 12.62
CA GLU A 55 6.53 -15.24 11.61
C GLU A 55 5.98 -15.46 10.19
N GLU A 56 4.97 -16.32 10.03
CA GLU A 56 4.33 -16.60 8.73
C GLU A 56 3.82 -15.32 8.05
N ARG A 57 3.13 -14.44 8.80
CA ARG A 57 2.64 -13.16 8.25
C ARG A 57 3.78 -12.20 7.90
N MET A 58 4.93 -12.31 8.58
CA MET A 58 6.10 -11.48 8.26
C MET A 58 6.78 -11.94 6.98
N ASP A 59 6.91 -13.26 6.80
CA ASP A 59 7.48 -13.84 5.59
C ASP A 59 6.62 -13.49 4.36
N ASP A 60 5.30 -13.56 4.49
CA ASP A 60 4.37 -13.14 3.45
C ASP A 60 4.55 -11.65 3.08
N ILE A 61 4.63 -10.76 4.07
CA ILE A 61 4.85 -9.31 3.82
C ILE A 61 6.22 -9.05 3.18
N ALA A 62 7.26 -9.77 3.59
CA ALA A 62 8.62 -9.58 3.09
C ALA A 62 8.80 -10.01 1.62
N THR A 63 7.89 -10.84 1.09
CA THR A 63 7.92 -11.31 -0.29
C THR A 63 7.11 -10.44 -1.27
N GLN A 64 6.40 -9.41 -0.78
CA GLN A 64 5.61 -8.47 -1.59
C GLN A 64 6.44 -7.49 -2.41
#